data_AF-A0A7W0I9X4-F1
#
_entry.id   AF-A0A7W0I9X4-F1
#
_cell.length_a   1.000
_cell.length_b   1.000
_cell.length_c   1.000
_cell.angle_alpha   90.00
_cell.angle_beta   90.00
_cell.angle_gamma   90.00
#
_symmetry.space_group_name_H-M   'P 1'
#
loop_
_entity.id
_entity.type
_entity.pdbx_description
1 polymer ?
#
loop_
_entity_poly.entity_id
_entity_poly.type
_entity_poly.pdbx_seq_one_letter_code
_entity_poly.pdbx_strand_id
1 'polypeptide(L)'
;MIVLGDAAHAPSPSSGQGASLAIEDAVVLARCLRDTSSHAEAFTAFVGLRRPRVEKIVKQAARINNSKAAGPLGRLFLDNVMPLILKAAANSKYTEEIYGHHLDWDAGTP
;
A
#
# COMPACT_ATOMS: atom_id res chain seq x y z
N MET A 1 -9.19 3.52 21.58
CA MET A 1 -7.98 2.73 21.22
C MET A 1 -7.92 2.61 19.71
N ILE A 2 -6.74 2.71 19.12
CA ILE A 2 -6.52 2.54 17.67
C ILE A 2 -5.30 1.64 17.44
N VAL A 3 -5.30 0.89 16.33
CA VAL A 3 -4.20 0.01 15.90
C VAL A 3 -3.71 0.46 14.52
N LEU A 4 -2.41 0.28 14.26
CA LEU A 4 -1.70 0.77 13.07
C LEU A 4 -0.72 -0.31 12.57
N GLY A 5 -0.20 -0.15 11.35
CA GLY A 5 0.85 -1.02 10.81
C GLY A 5 0.41 -2.49 10.74
N ASP A 6 1.34 -3.42 10.91
CA ASP A 6 1.04 -4.86 10.79
C ASP A 6 0.00 -5.37 11.79
N ALA A 7 -0.16 -4.69 12.93
CA ALA A 7 -1.22 -5.01 13.90
C ALA A 7 -2.62 -4.67 13.37
N ALA A 8 -2.73 -3.68 12.49
CA ALA A 8 -3.99 -3.30 11.83
C ALA A 8 -4.19 -4.00 10.48
N HIS A 9 -3.10 -4.13 9.72
CA HIS A 9 -3.09 -4.70 8.39
C HIS A 9 -1.73 -5.32 8.11
N ALA A 10 -1.67 -6.64 8.13
CA ALA A 10 -0.52 -7.41 7.69
C ALA A 10 -0.70 -7.76 6.19
N PRO A 11 -0.21 -6.91 5.26
CA PRO A 11 -0.28 -7.23 3.84
C PRO A 11 0.60 -8.43 3.50
N SER A 12 0.27 -9.13 2.41
CA SER A 12 1.15 -10.18 1.90
C SER A 12 2.56 -9.64 1.63
N PRO A 13 3.63 -10.40 1.96
CA PRO A 13 5.02 -10.02 1.70
C PRO A 13 5.30 -9.67 0.23
N SER A 14 4.52 -10.24 -0.69
CA SER A 14 4.61 -9.96 -2.13
C SER A 14 4.36 -8.51 -2.53
N SER A 15 3.74 -7.70 -1.66
CA SER A 15 3.59 -6.26 -1.88
C SER A 15 4.86 -5.47 -1.58
N GLY A 16 5.68 -5.92 -0.62
CA GLY A 16 6.83 -5.15 -0.12
C GLY A 16 6.47 -3.83 0.60
N GLN A 17 5.19 -3.61 0.95
CA GLN A 17 4.70 -2.30 1.43
C GLN A 17 4.40 -2.24 2.94
N GLY A 18 4.64 -3.30 3.72
CA GLY A 18 4.27 -3.33 5.15
C GLY A 18 4.88 -2.18 5.96
N ALA A 19 6.19 -1.96 5.83
CA ALA A 19 6.89 -0.86 6.50
C ALA A 19 6.42 0.52 6.02
N SER A 20 6.26 0.70 4.71
CA SER A 20 5.76 1.95 4.12
C SER A 20 4.35 2.28 4.63
N LEU A 21 3.46 1.29 4.68
CA LEU A 21 2.11 1.45 5.22
C LEU A 21 2.12 1.87 6.68
N ALA A 22 2.97 1.25 7.51
CA ALA A 22 3.10 1.62 8.92
C ALA A 22 3.62 3.06 9.11
N ILE A 23 4.58 3.50 8.28
CA ILE A 23 5.08 4.88 8.30
C ILE A 23 4.00 5.86 7.83
N GLU A 24 3.30 5.55 6.74
CA GLU A 24 2.18 6.35 6.26
C GLU A 24 1.09 6.47 7.33
N ASP A 25 0.77 5.39 8.07
CA ASP A 25 -0.20 5.44 9.17
C ASP A 25 0.24 6.38 10.29
N ALA A 26 1.52 6.32 10.70
CA ALA A 26 2.04 7.19 11.74
C ALA A 26 1.90 8.67 11.34
N VAL A 27 2.25 9.02 10.09
CA VAL A 27 2.15 10.39 9.58
C VAL A 27 0.70 10.85 9.49
N VAL A 28 -0.20 10.03 8.94
CA VAL A 28 -1.61 10.41 8.79
C VAL A 28 -2.29 10.51 10.15
N LEU A 29 -2.01 9.61 11.10
CA LEU A 29 -2.55 9.70 12.44
C LEU A 29 -2.08 10.98 13.15
N ALA A 30 -0.79 11.31 13.02
CA ALA A 30 -0.25 12.54 13.59
C ALA A 30 -0.94 13.79 13.00
N ARG A 31 -1.22 13.82 11.69
CA ARG A 31 -1.99 14.90 11.05
C ARG A 31 -3.42 14.99 11.58
N CYS A 32 -4.13 13.87 11.67
CA CYS A 32 -5.49 13.85 12.20
C CYS A 32 -5.54 14.33 13.66
N LEU A 33 -4.55 13.97 14.48
CA LEU A 33 -4.43 14.43 15.87
C LEU A 33 -4.07 15.92 15.97
N ARG A 34 -3.30 16.46 15.03
CA ARG A 34 -2.97 17.88 14.94
C ARG A 34 -4.18 18.74 14.58
N ASP A 35 -5.02 18.25 13.65
CA ASP A 35 -6.07 19.04 13.00
C ASP A 35 -7.45 18.91 13.65
N THR A 36 -7.64 17.99 14.61
CA THR A 36 -8.94 17.75 15.26
C THR A 36 -8.89 18.02 16.76
N SER A 37 -10.07 18.24 17.34
CA SER A 37 -10.20 18.65 18.75
C SER A 37 -10.26 17.48 19.72
N SER A 38 -10.55 16.28 19.23
CA SER A 38 -10.69 15.07 20.04
C SER A 38 -10.06 13.85 19.39
N HIS A 39 -9.60 12.91 20.23
CA HIS A 39 -9.08 11.63 19.76
C HIS A 39 -10.11 10.83 18.95
N ALA A 40 -11.41 10.94 19.27
CA ALA A 40 -12.46 10.22 18.55
C ALA A 40 -12.63 10.74 17.11
N GLU A 41 -12.59 12.06 16.92
CA GLU A 41 -12.58 12.69 15.60
C GLU A 41 -11.33 12.30 14.81
N ALA A 42 -10.15 12.42 15.43
CA ALA A 42 -8.88 12.05 14.82
C ALA A 42 -8.87 10.61 14.30
N PHE A 43 -9.34 9.67 15.13
CA PHE A 43 -9.37 8.24 14.77
C PHE A 43 -10.37 7.95 13.65
N THR A 44 -11.51 8.63 13.64
CA THR A 44 -12.51 8.50 12.58
C THR A 44 -11.96 9.00 11.25
N ALA A 45 -11.36 10.19 11.24
CA ALA A 45 -10.72 10.77 10.06
C ALA A 45 -9.56 9.88 9.56
N PHE A 46 -8.70 9.43 10.46
CA PHE A 46 -7.60 8.52 10.14
C PHE A 46 -8.09 7.24 9.44
N VAL A 47 -9.11 6.57 9.99
CA VAL A 47 -9.65 5.33 9.39
C VAL A 47 -10.22 5.62 8.00
N GLY A 48 -10.93 6.74 7.84
CA GLY A 48 -11.48 7.16 6.54
C GLY A 48 -10.41 7.37 5.47
N LEU A 49 -9.29 8.00 5.84
CA LEU A 49 -8.16 8.28 4.95
C LEU A 49 -7.35 7.01 4.61
N ARG A 50 -7.12 6.13 5.60
CA ARG A 50 -6.21 4.99 5.44
C ARG A 50 -6.83 3.76 4.85
N ARG A 51 -8.11 3.47 5.14
CA ARG A 51 -8.76 2.23 4.70
C ARG A 51 -8.71 2.02 3.17
N PRO A 52 -9.02 3.02 2.31
CA PRO A 52 -8.96 2.84 0.86
C PRO A 52 -7.54 2.51 0.36
N ARG A 53 -6.51 3.14 0.95
CA ARG A 53 -5.11 2.93 0.58
C ARG A 53 -4.65 1.52 0.93
N VAL A 54 -4.91 1.08 2.16
CA VAL A 54 -4.55 -0.26 2.65
C VAL A 54 -5.25 -1.35 1.82
N GLU A 55 -6.56 -1.23 1.61
CA GLU A 55 -7.33 -2.20 0.83
C GLU A 55 -6.81 -2.34 -0.60
N LYS A 56 -6.39 -1.23 -1.22
CA LYS A 56 -5.82 -1.24 -2.57
C LYS A 56 -4.53 -2.06 -2.62
N ILE A 57 -3.61 -1.84 -1.67
CA ILE A 57 -2.34 -2.58 -1.60
C ILE A 57 -2.58 -4.07 -1.32
N VAL A 58 -3.50 -4.41 -0.41
CA VAL A 58 -3.84 -5.82 -0.11
C VAL A 58 -4.42 -6.52 -1.33
N LYS A 59 -5.38 -5.89 -2.03
CA LYS A 59 -5.98 -6.44 -3.26
C LYS A 59 -4.91 -6.68 -4.35
N GLN A 60 -3.92 -5.80 -4.46
CA GLN A 60 -2.82 -5.94 -5.41
C GLN A 60 -1.90 -7.10 -5.03
N ALA A 61 -1.51 -7.20 -3.77
CA ALA A 61 -0.67 -8.29 -3.28
C ALA A 61 -1.30 -9.67 -3.54
N ALA A 62 -2.62 -9.77 -3.36
CA ALA A 62 -3.39 -10.97 -3.66
C ALA A 62 -3.36 -11.33 -5.17
N ARG A 63 -3.47 -10.34 -6.07
CA ARG A 63 -3.35 -10.57 -7.52
C ARG A 63 -1.97 -11.10 -7.91
N ILE A 64 -0.91 -10.53 -7.35
CA ILE A 64 0.47 -10.97 -7.59
C ILE A 64 0.67 -12.40 -7.07
N ASN A 65 0.13 -12.74 -5.90
CA ASN A 65 0.23 -14.09 -5.37
C ASN A 65 -0.48 -15.11 -6.26
N ASN A 66 -1.67 -14.78 -6.76
CA ASN A 66 -2.44 -15.68 -7.59
C ASN A 66 -1.82 -15.91 -8.98
N SER A 67 -1.02 -14.96 -9.48
CA SER A 67 -0.31 -15.11 -10.76
C SER A 67 1.00 -15.89 -10.68
N LYS A 68 1.50 -16.20 -9.47
CA LYS A 68 2.71 -17.03 -9.28
C LYS A 68 2.50 -18.52 -9.56
N ALA A 69 1.26 -18.97 -9.80
CA ALA A 69 0.92 -20.33 -10.17
C ALA A 69 1.06 -20.61 -11.69
N ALA A 70 2.15 -20.15 -12.32
CA ALA A 70 2.44 -20.53 -13.70
C ALA A 70 3.02 -21.96 -13.72
N GLY A 71 2.38 -22.87 -14.46
CA GLY A 71 2.83 -24.26 -14.61
C GLY A 71 4.22 -24.38 -15.25
N PRO A 72 4.79 -25.60 -15.33
CA PRO A 72 6.19 -25.85 -15.72
C PRO A 72 6.60 -25.20 -17.06
N LEU A 73 5.71 -25.22 -18.05
CA LEU A 73 5.93 -24.60 -19.37
C LEU A 73 5.88 -23.07 -19.32
N GLY A 74 5.09 -22.48 -18.41
CA GLY A 74 5.01 -21.04 -18.22
C GLY A 74 6.28 -20.45 -17.60
N ARG A 75 6.98 -21.22 -16.75
CA ARG A 75 8.25 -20.81 -16.12
C ARG A 75 9.35 -20.55 -17.16
N LEU A 76 9.47 -21.44 -18.14
CA LEU A 76 10.46 -21.33 -19.23
C LEU A 76 10.20 -20.13 -20.15
N PHE A 77 8.92 -19.79 -20.38
CA PHE A 77 8.57 -18.58 -21.13
C PHE A 77 8.87 -17.32 -20.30
N LEU A 78 8.59 -17.36 -18.99
CA LEU A 78 8.83 -16.23 -18.10
C LEU A 78 10.31 -15.85 -18.02
N ASP A 79 11.23 -16.81 -18.00
CA ASP A 79 12.67 -16.55 -17.90
C ASP A 79 13.23 -15.85 -19.15
N ASN A 80 12.68 -16.13 -20.32
CA ASN A 80 13.10 -15.50 -21.58
C ASN A 80 12.46 -14.12 -21.82
N VAL A 81 11.27 -13.88 -21.26
CA VAL A 81 10.53 -12.62 -21.42
C VAL A 81 10.68 -11.71 -20.19
N MET A 82 11.33 -12.20 -19.13
CA MET A 82 11.61 -11.53 -17.85
C MET A 82 12.14 -10.09 -18.01
N PRO A 83 13.14 -9.81 -18.87
CA PRO A 83 13.65 -8.44 -19.05
C PRO A 83 12.59 -7.47 -19.58
N LEU A 84 11.68 -7.97 -20.41
CA LEU A 84 10.59 -7.20 -21.01
C LEU A 84 9.45 -7.01 -20.02
N ILE A 85 9.10 -8.05 -19.26
CA ILE A 85 8.10 -8.00 -18.19
C ILE A 85 8.55 -7.04 -17.09
N LEU A 86 9.83 -7.09 -16.69
CA LEU A 86 10.40 -6.18 -15.70
C LEU A 86 10.37 -4.73 -16.19
N LYS A 87 10.75 -4.45 -17.44
CA LYS A 87 10.65 -3.09 -18.01
C LYS A 87 9.21 -2.59 -18.09
N ALA A 88 8.27 -3.44 -18.49
CA ALA A 88 6.86 -3.09 -18.56
C ALA A 88 6.25 -2.89 -17.15
N ALA A 89 6.65 -3.70 -16.17
CA ALA A 89 6.23 -3.55 -14.78
C ALA A 89 6.81 -2.28 -14.14
N ALA A 90 8.08 -1.97 -14.39
CA ALA A 90 8.73 -0.74 -13.92
C ALA A 90 8.07 0.51 -14.50
N ASN A 91 7.70 0.49 -15.79
CA ASN A 91 7.01 1.58 -16.48
C ASN A 91 5.48 1.53 -16.36
N SER A 92 4.94 0.68 -15.48
CA SER A 92 3.50 0.62 -15.29
C SER A 92 3.05 1.82 -14.44
N LYS A 93 1.92 2.43 -14.82
CA LYS A 93 1.17 3.38 -13.96
C LYS A 93 0.94 2.86 -12.54
N TYR A 94 0.99 1.54 -12.36
CA TYR A 94 0.88 0.85 -11.08
C TYR A 94 2.08 1.06 -10.16
N THR A 95 3.30 0.97 -10.69
CA THR A 95 4.53 1.23 -9.93
C THR A 95 4.58 2.70 -9.51
N GLU A 96 4.28 3.61 -10.43
CA GLU A 96 4.20 5.04 -10.10
C GLU A 96 3.17 5.35 -9.02
N GLU A 97 2.00 4.73 -9.03
CA GLU A 97 0.96 5.02 -8.01
C GLU A 97 1.26 4.42 -6.62
N ILE A 98 1.97 3.28 -6.58
CA ILE A 98 2.35 2.66 -5.31
C ILE A 98 3.52 3.43 -4.68
N TYR A 99 4.58 3.68 -5.46
CA TYR A 99 5.84 4.26 -4.97
C TYR A 99 5.87 5.80 -5.05
N GLY A 100 5.06 6.41 -5.91
CA GLY A 100 4.92 7.87 -6.02
C GLY A 100 3.88 8.45 -5.06
N HIS A 101 3.39 7.66 -4.10
CA HIS A 101 2.48 8.16 -3.08
C HIS A 101 3.19 9.19 -2.19
N HIS A 102 2.65 10.40 -2.13
CA HIS A 102 3.20 11.49 -1.38
C HIS A 102 2.20 11.97 -0.34
N LEU A 103 2.64 12.08 0.91
CA LEU A 103 1.87 12.65 2.00
C LEU A 103 2.36 14.07 2.24
N ASP A 104 1.56 15.06 1.86
CA ASP A 104 1.79 16.44 2.25
C ASP A 104 1.44 16.61 3.74
N TRP A 105 2.38 17.11 4.52
CA TRP A 105 2.18 17.37 5.94
C TRP A 105 1.27 18.56 6.18
N ASP A 106 1.41 19.62 5.39
CA ASP A 106 0.73 20.90 5.62
C ASP A 106 -0.68 20.92 5.04
N ALA A 107 -1.03 19.94 4.20
CA ALA A 107 -2.40 19.71 3.80
C ALA A 107 -3.29 19.45 5.03
N GLY A 108 -4.40 20.19 5.12
CA GLY A 108 -5.40 19.99 6.18
C GLY A 108 -6.04 18.61 6.11
N THR A 109 -6.40 18.07 7.27
CA THR A 109 -7.24 16.87 7.37
C THR A 109 -8.68 17.26 7.00
N PRO A 110 -9.33 16.57 6.03
CA PRO A 110 -10.73 16.84 5.68
C PRO A 110 -11.71 16.46 6.80
#